data_AF-A0A1Q6DWZ1-F1
#
_entry.id   AF-A0A1Q6DWZ1-F1
#
_cell.length_a   1.000
_cell.length_b   1.000
_cell.length_c   1.000
_cell.angle_alpha   90.00
_cell.angle_beta   90.00
_cell.angle_gamma   90.00
#
_symmetry.space_group_name_H-M   'P 1'
#
loop_
_entity.id
_entity.type
_entity.pdbx_description
1 polymer ?
#
loop_
_entity_poly.entity_id
_entity_poly.type
_entity_poly.pdbx_seq_one_letter_code
_entity_poly.pdbx_strand_id
1 'polypeptide(L)'
;MIWNKGSQNSELTEEESLEVARKFVLNSPTYNFDGQNLTHVETLYPEIANKTNLYTFVFEFKSTHGGYGDRTGEPVTQVITPHTAHITVENGEVIKANLDQKWDMINQKMIQD
;
A
#
# COMPACT_ATOMS: atom_id res chain seq x y z
N MET A 1 21.53 -25.28 32.28
CA MET A 1 20.10 -25.18 31.88
C MET A 1 19.38 -24.64 33.09
N ILE A 2 18.63 -23.54 33.09
CA ILE A 2 17.63 -23.01 32.16
C ILE A 2 17.54 -21.51 32.47
N TRP A 3 17.58 -20.60 31.49
CA TRP A 3 16.96 -19.27 31.66
C TRP A 3 16.32 -18.79 30.36
N ASN A 4 14.98 -18.86 30.38
CA ASN A 4 13.97 -18.04 29.75
C ASN A 4 14.19 -17.53 28.31
N LYS A 5 13.45 -18.14 27.36
CA LYS A 5 13.02 -17.46 26.13
C LYS A 5 12.09 -16.32 26.54
N GLY A 6 12.66 -15.11 26.69
CA GLY A 6 11.87 -13.89 26.72
C GLY A 6 11.06 -13.82 25.43
N SER A 7 9.74 -13.88 25.56
CA SER A 7 8.81 -13.55 24.49
C SER A 7 9.08 -12.09 24.10
N GLN A 8 9.75 -11.88 22.98
CA GLN A 8 9.91 -10.55 22.39
C GLN A 8 8.57 -10.22 21.71
N ASN A 9 7.69 -9.55 22.44
CA ASN A 9 6.64 -8.77 21.82
C ASN A 9 7.33 -7.49 21.29
N SER A 10 8.00 -7.59 20.14
CA SER A 10 8.62 -6.43 19.50
C SER A 10 7.49 -5.58 18.91
N GLU A 11 7.25 -4.41 19.50
CA GLU A 11 6.40 -3.41 18.87
C GLU A 11 6.91 -3.14 17.44
N LEU A 12 6.03 -3.36 16.46
CA LEU A 12 6.36 -3.19 15.05
C LEU A 12 6.59 -1.70 14.80
N THR A 13 7.77 -1.35 14.30
CA THR A 13 8.20 0.03 14.12
C THR A 13 7.48 0.70 12.94
N GLU A 14 7.50 2.04 12.89
CA GLU A 14 7.03 2.78 11.71
C GLU A 14 7.79 2.36 10.45
N GLU A 15 9.10 2.15 10.54
CA GLU A 15 9.94 1.74 9.41
C GLU A 15 9.57 0.34 8.89
N GLU A 16 9.33 -0.63 9.79
CA GLU A 16 8.84 -1.96 9.40
C GLU A 16 7.45 -1.87 8.77
N SER A 17 6.57 -1.02 9.31
CA SER A 17 5.23 -0.78 8.75
C SER A 17 5.30 -0.13 7.36
N LEU A 18 6.23 0.81 7.16
CA LEU A 18 6.48 1.44 5.86
C LEU A 18 6.95 0.41 4.83
N GLU A 19 7.82 -0.52 5.23
CA GLU A 19 8.29 -1.57 4.33
C GLU A 19 7.19 -2.57 3.97
N VAL A 20 6.31 -2.91 4.91
CA VAL A 20 5.09 -3.69 4.62
C VAL A 20 4.23 -2.98 3.56
N ALA A 21 3.97 -1.68 3.76
CA ALA A 21 3.17 -0.90 2.84
C ALA A 21 3.82 -0.78 1.45
N ARG A 22 5.14 -0.55 1.40
CA ARG A 22 5.92 -0.48 0.15
C ARG A 22 5.83 -1.80 -0.61
N LYS A 23 6.08 -2.93 0.06
CA LYS A 23 5.96 -4.26 -0.55
C LYS A 23 4.56 -4.52 -1.08
N PHE A 24 3.53 -4.08 -0.38
CA PHE A 24 2.16 -4.20 -0.87
C PHE A 24 1.97 -3.48 -2.22
N VAL A 25 2.41 -2.21 -2.34
CA VAL A 25 2.28 -1.48 -3.61
C VAL A 25 3.10 -2.14 -4.71
N LEU A 26 4.35 -2.51 -4.44
CA LEU A 26 5.24 -3.16 -5.42
C LEU A 26 4.68 -4.49 -5.95
N ASN A 27 3.89 -5.21 -5.14
CA ASN A 27 3.26 -6.48 -5.55
C ASN A 27 1.80 -6.30 -6.01
N SER A 28 1.28 -5.07 -6.06
CA SER A 28 -0.09 -4.81 -6.47
C SER A 28 -0.27 -4.99 -7.99
N PRO A 29 -1.45 -5.44 -8.47
CA PRO A 29 -1.67 -5.67 -9.89
C PRO A 29 -1.43 -4.43 -10.77
N THR A 30 -1.86 -3.24 -10.35
CA THR A 30 -1.62 -2.01 -11.13
C THR A 30 -0.13 -1.73 -11.29
N TYR A 31 0.66 -1.87 -10.22
CA TYR A 31 2.11 -1.64 -10.29
C TYR A 31 2.83 -2.73 -11.09
N ASN A 32 2.44 -4.00 -10.92
CA ASN A 32 3.05 -5.11 -11.64
C ASN A 32 2.76 -5.10 -13.14
N PHE A 33 1.61 -4.58 -13.56
CA PHE A 33 1.27 -4.49 -14.98
C PHE A 33 2.28 -3.62 -15.72
N ASP A 34 2.57 -2.42 -15.21
CA ASP A 34 3.46 -1.47 -15.88
C ASP A 34 3.91 -0.25 -15.03
N GLY A 35 3.89 -0.39 -13.70
CA GLY A 35 4.26 0.64 -12.74
C GLY A 35 5.78 0.82 -12.62
N GLN A 36 6.20 2.06 -12.41
CA GLN A 36 7.60 2.45 -12.24
C GLN A 36 7.77 3.68 -11.34
N ASN A 37 8.98 3.83 -10.79
CA ASN A 37 9.40 4.97 -9.96
C ASN A 37 8.61 5.14 -8.65
N LEU A 38 8.30 4.04 -7.97
CA LEU A 38 7.61 4.09 -6.67
C LEU A 38 8.41 4.91 -5.64
N THR A 39 7.79 5.98 -5.15
CA THR A 39 8.38 6.90 -4.18
C THR A 39 7.45 7.04 -2.99
N HIS A 40 7.99 6.98 -1.78
CA HIS A 40 7.24 7.34 -0.57
C HIS A 40 7.28 8.87 -0.42
N VAL A 41 6.12 9.51 -0.28
CA VAL A 41 6.04 10.98 -0.28
C VAL A 41 5.55 11.55 1.05
N GLU A 42 4.76 10.80 1.83
CA GLU A 42 4.18 11.27 3.07
C GLU A 42 3.77 10.11 3.99
N THR A 43 4.04 10.25 5.30
CA THR A 43 3.44 9.41 6.34
C THR A 43 2.35 10.23 7.04
N LEU A 44 1.14 9.67 7.12
CA LEU A 44 0.04 10.19 7.93
C LEU A 44 -0.14 9.34 9.18
N TYR A 45 -0.52 9.98 10.28
CA TYR A 45 -0.74 9.35 11.60
C TYR A 45 -2.21 9.48 11.99
N PRO A 46 -3.09 8.53 11.59
CA PRO A 46 -4.51 8.61 11.94
C PRO A 46 -4.71 8.49 13.45
N GLU A 47 -5.31 9.53 14.05
CA GLU A 47 -5.64 9.53 15.48
C GLU A 47 -6.99 8.83 15.72
N ILE A 48 -6.96 7.50 15.86
CA ILE A 48 -8.15 6.70 16.18
C ILE A 48 -8.05 6.18 17.60
N ALA A 49 -9.06 6.47 18.42
CA ALA A 49 -9.10 6.02 19.81
C ALA A 49 -8.90 4.50 19.92
N ASN A 50 -8.00 4.09 20.82
CA ASN A 50 -7.62 2.70 21.08
C ASN A 50 -6.91 1.96 19.93
N LYS A 51 -6.41 2.67 18.91
CA LYS A 51 -5.52 2.07 17.89
C LYS A 51 -4.09 2.55 18.08
N THR A 52 -3.15 1.61 18.20
CA THR A 52 -1.70 1.84 18.22
C THR A 52 -1.08 1.25 16.97
N ASN A 53 0.09 1.75 16.54
CA ASN A 53 0.78 1.30 15.31
C ASN A 53 -0.11 1.37 14.06
N LEU A 54 -0.83 2.48 13.94
CA LEU A 54 -1.69 2.80 12.80
C LEU A 54 -1.04 3.92 11.99
N TYR A 55 -0.64 3.61 10.76
CA TYR A 55 0.01 4.54 9.85
C TYR A 55 -0.68 4.50 8.50
N THR A 56 -0.76 5.63 7.81
CA THR A 56 -1.09 5.64 6.38
C THR A 56 0.09 6.20 5.60
N PHE A 57 0.69 5.36 4.77
CA PHE A 57 1.81 5.73 3.92
C PHE A 57 1.30 6.09 2.53
N VAL A 58 1.71 7.26 2.05
CA VAL A 58 1.37 7.76 0.72
C VAL A 58 2.54 7.50 -0.21
N PHE A 59 2.25 6.80 -1.30
CA PHE A 59 3.22 6.52 -2.35
C PHE A 59 2.75 7.10 -3.68
N GLU A 60 3.71 7.54 -4.49
CA GLU A 60 3.49 7.93 -5.87
C GLU A 60 4.27 7.03 -6.82
N PHE A 61 3.67 6.69 -7.95
CA PHE A 61 4.33 6.00 -9.06
C PHE A 61 3.69 6.39 -10.39
N LYS A 62 4.26 5.91 -11.50
CA LYS A 62 3.69 6.10 -12.83
C LYS A 62 3.46 4.75 -13.51
N SER A 63 2.34 4.62 -14.19
CA SER A 63 2.08 3.56 -15.17
C SER A 63 2.27 4.09 -16.59
N THR A 64 2.53 3.20 -17.54
CA THR A 64 2.64 3.53 -18.98
C THR A 64 1.32 3.44 -19.74
N HIS A 65 0.29 2.88 -19.10
CA HIS A 65 -1.08 2.78 -19.55
C HIS A 65 -2.02 3.28 -18.45
N GLY A 66 -3.16 3.82 -18.88
CA GLY A 66 -4.23 4.17 -17.96
C GLY A 66 -4.94 2.95 -17.37
N GLY A 67 -5.70 3.18 -16.30
CA GLY A 67 -6.54 2.17 -15.66
C GLY A 67 -5.95 1.59 -14.37
N TYR A 68 -6.63 0.57 -13.85
CA TYR A 68 -6.35 -0.04 -12.55
C TYR A 68 -6.34 -1.56 -12.66
N GLY A 69 -5.63 -2.24 -11.76
CA GLY A 69 -5.58 -3.69 -11.71
C GLY A 69 -4.68 -4.32 -12.78
N ASP A 70 -4.80 -5.64 -12.90
CA ASP A 70 -4.27 -6.38 -14.04
C ASP A 70 -5.19 -6.17 -15.23
N ARG A 71 -4.60 -5.73 -16.35
CA ARG A 71 -5.29 -5.38 -17.60
C ARG A 71 -4.83 -6.27 -18.76
N THR A 72 -4.24 -7.42 -18.44
CA THR A 72 -3.72 -8.36 -19.45
C THR A 72 -4.85 -8.83 -20.37
N GLY A 73 -4.67 -8.60 -21.67
CA GLY A 73 -5.66 -8.96 -22.69
C GLY A 73 -6.73 -7.90 -22.96
N GLU A 74 -6.73 -6.78 -22.23
CA GLU A 74 -7.61 -5.65 -22.49
C GLU A 74 -6.99 -4.67 -23.51
N PRO A 75 -7.81 -4.02 -24.36
CA PRO A 75 -7.33 -2.92 -25.19
C PRO A 75 -7.04 -1.70 -24.31
N VAL A 76 -5.76 -1.48 -23.99
CA VAL A 76 -5.30 -0.33 -23.18
C VAL A 76 -4.71 0.78 -24.04
N THR A 77 -4.85 2.02 -23.58
CA THR A 77 -4.22 3.19 -24.22
C THR A 77 -2.85 3.44 -23.61
N GLN A 78 -1.82 3.63 -24.44
CA GLN A 78 -0.49 4.02 -23.98
C GLN A 78 -0.50 5.50 -23.58
N VAL A 79 -0.50 5.76 -22.27
CA VAL A 79 -0.50 7.09 -21.67
C VAL A 79 0.18 7.01 -20.31
N ILE A 80 1.17 7.88 -20.09
CA ILE A 80 1.83 7.97 -18.79
C ILE A 80 0.81 8.46 -17.77
N THR A 81 0.46 7.59 -16.83
CA THR A 81 -0.58 7.85 -15.82
C THR A 81 0.09 7.93 -14.45
N PRO A 82 0.10 9.09 -13.80
CA PRO A 82 0.55 9.19 -12.42
C PRO A 82 -0.51 8.58 -11.50
N HIS A 83 -0.04 7.90 -10.44
CA HIS A 83 -0.88 7.29 -9.44
C HIS A 83 -0.44 7.67 -8.02
N THR A 84 -1.40 7.79 -7.11
CA THR A 84 -1.19 8.04 -5.69
C THR A 84 -1.85 6.95 -4.85
N ALA A 85 -1.05 6.12 -4.18
CA ALA A 85 -1.51 5.04 -3.33
C ALA A 85 -1.50 5.44 -1.85
N HIS A 86 -2.63 5.29 -1.18
CA HIS A 86 -2.76 5.46 0.28
C HIS A 86 -2.88 4.09 0.93
N ILE A 87 -1.84 3.67 1.66
CA ILE A 87 -1.76 2.35 2.26
C ILE A 87 -1.79 2.49 3.78
N THR A 88 -2.89 2.05 4.39
CA THR A 88 -3.03 2.04 5.84
C THR A 88 -2.58 0.69 6.40
N VAL A 89 -1.59 0.75 7.29
CA VAL A 89 -1.04 -0.40 8.02
C VAL A 89 -1.44 -0.29 9.48
N GLU A 90 -1.98 -1.37 10.03
CA GLU A 90 -2.28 -1.53 11.45
C GLU A 90 -1.56 -2.78 11.96
N ASN A 91 -0.70 -2.61 12.97
CA ASN A 91 0.05 -3.72 13.58
C ASN A 91 0.79 -4.63 12.57
N GLY A 92 1.36 -4.02 11.52
CA GLY A 92 2.09 -4.74 10.47
C GLY A 92 1.24 -5.38 9.38
N GLU A 93 -0.07 -5.16 9.36
CA GLU A 93 -0.97 -5.66 8.32
C GLU A 93 -1.58 -4.51 7.52
N VAL A 94 -1.66 -4.67 6.19
CA VAL A 94 -2.34 -3.70 5.33
C VAL A 94 -3.86 -3.90 5.47
N ILE A 95 -4.53 -2.93 6.10
CA ILE A 95 -5.98 -2.97 6.36
C ILE A 95 -6.79 -2.14 5.35
N LYS A 96 -6.15 -1.20 4.65
CA LYS A 96 -6.78 -0.37 3.62
C LYS A 96 -5.73 0.00 2.57
N ALA A 97 -6.10 -0.07 1.30
CA ALA A 97 -5.24 0.35 0.22
C ALA A 97 -6.05 0.97 -0.91
N ASN A 98 -5.94 2.28 -1.08
CA ASN A 98 -6.69 3.04 -2.06
C ASN A 98 -5.74 3.67 -3.08
N LEU A 99 -5.95 3.40 -4.36
CA LEU A 99 -5.23 4.01 -5.46
C LEU A 99 -6.09 5.12 -6.08
N ASP A 100 -5.52 6.32 -6.18
CA ASP A 100 -6.15 7.53 -6.73
C ASP A 100 -7.49 7.89 -6.08
N GLN A 101 -7.73 7.42 -4.85
CA GLN A 101 -9.01 7.48 -4.15
C GLN A 101 -10.18 6.83 -4.91
N LYS A 102 -9.90 6.05 -5.95
CA LYS A 102 -10.89 5.48 -6.87
C LYS A 102 -10.89 3.97 -6.90
N TRP A 103 -9.74 3.35 -6.63
CA TRP A 103 -9.56 1.91 -6.75
C TRP A 103 -9.17 1.30 -5.42
N ASP A 104 -9.95 0.32 -4.97
CA ASP A 104 -9.63 -0.53 -3.83
C ASP A 104 -8.63 -1.59 -4.29
N MET A 105 -7.38 -1.45 -3.83
CA MET A 105 -6.28 -2.33 -4.21
C MET A 105 -6.35 -3.69 -3.51
N ILE A 106 -7.10 -3.85 -2.42
CA ILE A 106 -7.27 -5.14 -1.75
C ILE A 106 -8.33 -5.95 -2.49
N ASN A 107 -9.48 -5.32 -2.76
CA ASN A 107 -10.62 -5.97 -3.38
C ASN A 107 -10.61 -5.92 -4.92
N GLN A 108 -9.64 -5.23 -5.51
CA GLN A 108 -9.47 -5.06 -6.96
C GLN A 108 -10.76 -4.59 -7.65
N LYS A 109 -11.33 -3.48 -7.14
CA LYS A 109 -12.57 -2.89 -7.67
C LYS A 109 -12.60 -1.38 -7.46
N MET A 110 -13.44 -0.70 -8.21
CA MET A 110 -13.73 0.71 -7.96
C MET A 110 -14.37 0.89 -6.57
N ILE A 111 -13.94 1.91 -5.85
CA ILE A 111 -14.61 2.39 -4.65
C ILE A 111 -15.95 2.99 -5.11
N GLN A 112 -17.06 2.48 -4.56
CA GLN A 112 -18.38 3.04 -4.84
C GLN A 112 -18.56 4.33 -4.03
N ASP A 113 -19.15 5.34 -4.67
CA ASP A 113 -19.64 6.56 -3.99
C ASP A 113 -20.82 6.25 -3.05
#